data_AF-A0A535Y5Y1-F1
#
_entry.id   AF-A0A535Y5Y1-F1
#
_cell.length_a   1.000
_cell.length_b   1.000
_cell.length_c   1.000
_cell.angle_alpha   90.00
_cell.angle_beta   90.00
_cell.angle_gamma   90.00
#
_symmetry.space_group_name_H-M   'P 1'
#
loop_
_entity.id
_entity.type
_entity.pdbx_description
1 polymer ?
#
loop_
_entity_poly.entity_id
_entity_poly.type
_entity_poly.pdbx_seq_one_letter_code
_entity_poly.pdbx_strand_id
1 'polypeptide(L)' 'ILTDWDEFRHLDLDRLRSVMRSPIIIDGRNLFRPAQLEAAGFEYYSLGRGDVTPSSNGHRGSR' A
#
# COMPACT_ATOMS: atom_id res chain seq x y z
N ILE A 1 -5.54 -7.44 -3.23
CA ILE A 1 -5.44 -8.77 -2.58
C ILE A 1 -6.82 -9.33 -2.39
N LEU A 2 -7.10 -10.47 -3.02
CA LEU A 2 -8.42 -11.12 -3.02
C LEU A 2 -8.40 -12.51 -2.36
N THR A 3 -7.22 -13.10 -2.19
CA THR A 3 -6.97 -14.38 -1.51
C THR A 3 -5.95 -14.18 -0.39
N ASP A 4 -5.99 -15.04 0.61
CA ASP A 4 -5.24 -14.94 1.87
C ASP A 4 -3.99 -15.83 1.90
N TRP A 5 -3.54 -16.24 0.72
CA TRP A 5 -2.36 -17.09 0.53
C TRP A 5 -1.11 -16.47 1.14
N ASP A 6 -0.26 -17.33 1.67
CA ASP A 6 0.88 -16.95 2.52
C ASP A 6 1.95 -16.16 1.76
N GLU A 7 2.07 -16.40 0.46
CA GLU A 7 2.97 -15.70 -0.45
C GLU A 7 2.71 -14.19 -0.48
N PHE A 8 1.45 -13.76 -0.31
CA PHE A 8 1.12 -12.34 -0.26
C PHE A 8 1.48 -11.67 1.07
N ARG A 9 1.61 -12.44 2.16
CA ARG A 9 1.99 -11.93 3.49
C ARG A 9 3.48 -11.60 3.57
N HIS A 10 4.28 -12.26 2.73
CA HIS A 10 5.74 -12.20 2.74
C HIS A 10 6.33 -11.46 1.53
N LEU A 11 5.56 -10.55 0.91
CA LEU A 11 6.05 -9.75 -0.21
C LEU A 11 7.18 -8.82 0.22
N ASP A 12 8.22 -8.74 -0.61
CA ASP A 12 9.22 -7.68 -0.54
C ASP A 12 8.59 -6.37 -1.05
N LEU A 13 8.14 -5.55 -0.09
CA LEU A 13 7.44 -4.29 -0.36
C LEU A 13 8.34 -3.25 -1.05
N ASP A 14 9.64 -3.23 -0.76
CA ASP A 14 10.59 -2.31 -1.38
C ASP A 14 10.78 -2.66 -2.85
N ARG A 15 10.99 -3.95 -3.14
CA ARG A 15 11.09 -4.43 -4.51
C ARG A 15 9.79 -4.18 -5.27
N LEU A 16 8.65 -4.48 -4.67
CA LEU A 16 7.34 -4.26 -5.28
C LEU A 16 7.11 -2.79 -5.62
N ARG A 17 7.42 -1.88 -4.70
CA ARG A 17 7.33 -0.43 -4.93
C ARG A 17 8.20 0.00 -6.11
N SER A 18 9.43 -0.50 -6.20
CA SER A 18 10.39 -0.11 -7.26
C SER A 18 9.93 -0.41 -8.68
N VAL A 19 9.02 -1.38 -8.85
CA VAL A 19 8.52 -1.82 -10.16
C VAL A 19 7.11 -1.30 -10.48
N MET A 20 6.44 -0.66 -9.53
CA MET A 20 5.08 -0.14 -9.71
C MET A 20 5.11 1.31 -10.21
N ARG A 21 4.33 1.59 -11.26
CA ARG A 21 4.10 2.98 -11.73
C ARG A 21 3.45 3.85 -10.65
N SER A 22 2.54 3.28 -9.88
CA SER A 22 1.84 3.93 -8.77
C SER A 22 1.72 2.92 -7.63
N PRO A 23 2.34 3.15 -6.47
CA PRO A 23 2.38 2.17 -5.38
C PRO A 23 1.08 2.18 -4.58
N ILE A 24 0.01 1.64 -5.17
CA ILE A 24 -1.32 1.53 -4.56
C ILE A 24 -1.64 0.06 -4.29
N ILE A 25 -2.00 -0.28 -3.06
CA ILE A 25 -2.44 -1.62 -2.65
C ILE A 25 -3.88 -1.55 -2.15
N ILE A 26 -4.75 -2.35 -2.76
CA ILE A 26 -6.12 -2.59 -2.30
C ILE A 26 -6.16 -4.01 -1.72
N ASP A 27 -6.49 -4.14 -0.44
CA ASP A 27 -6.41 -5.40 0.30
C ASP A 27 -7.75 -5.76 0.94
N GLY A 28 -8.48 -6.66 0.29
CA GLY A 28 -9.75 -7.19 0.79
C GLY A 28 -9.59 -8.28 1.85
N ARG A 29 -8.37 -8.73 2.11
CA ARG A 29 -8.05 -9.80 3.08
C ARG A 29 -7.33 -9.30 4.30
N ASN A 30 -7.04 -8.01 4.33
CA ASN A 30 -6.54 -7.33 5.50
C ASN A 30 -5.19 -7.92 5.99
N LEU A 31 -4.38 -8.44 5.05
CA LEU A 31 -3.11 -9.13 5.28
C LEU A 31 -2.03 -8.22 5.86
N PHE A 32 -2.06 -6.94 5.48
CA PHE A 32 -1.10 -5.96 5.94
C PHE A 32 -1.67 -5.05 7.02
N ARG A 33 -0.76 -4.44 7.80
CA ARG A 33 -1.11 -3.38 8.74
C ARG A 33 -1.01 -2.02 8.04
N PRO A 34 -1.96 -1.10 8.25
CA PRO A 34 -1.90 0.28 7.74
C PRO A 34 -0.52 0.94 7.89
N ALA A 35 0.02 0.98 9.12
CA ALA A 35 1.31 1.61 9.40
C ALA A 35 2.51 0.97 8.67
N GLN A 36 2.46 -0.33 8.37
CA GLN A 36 3.50 -1.02 7.61
C GLN A 36 3.54 -0.51 6.17
N LEU A 37 2.37 -0.34 5.56
CA LEU A 37 2.23 0.10 4.16
C LEU A 37 2.49 1.60 4.04
N GLU A 38 2.11 2.37 5.05
CA GLU A 38 2.49 3.78 5.17
C GLU A 38 4.02 3.95 5.22
N ALA A 39 4.70 3.17 6.07
CA ALA A 39 6.15 3.23 6.19
C ALA A 39 6.88 2.78 4.91
N ALA A 40 6.33 1.79 4.19
CA ALA A 40 6.77 1.40 2.86
C ALA A 40 6.35 2.40 1.75
N GLY A 41 5.56 3.41 2.12
CA GLY A 41 5.05 4.52 1.30
C GLY A 41 4.10 4.09 0.18
N PHE A 42 3.30 3.07 0.43
CA PHE A 42 2.16 2.72 -0.39
C PHE A 42 0.94 3.53 0.03
N GLU A 43 0.09 3.84 -0.96
CA GLU A 43 -1.31 4.12 -0.70
C GLU A 43 -2.02 2.80 -0.44
N TYR A 44 -2.72 2.69 0.68
CA TYR A 44 -3.27 1.41 1.14
C TYR A 44 -4.73 1.53 1.53
N TYR A 45 -5.55 0.76 0.82
CA TYR A 45 -6.98 0.63 1.01
C TYR A 45 -7.29 -0.73 1.60
N SER A 46 -7.96 -0.74 2.75
CA SER A 46 -8.31 -1.98 3.45
C SER A 46 -9.79 -2.02 3.79
N LEU A 47 -10.35 -3.21 3.97
CA LEU A 47 -11.78 -3.34 4.23
C LEU A 47 -12.09 -3.26 5.72
N GLY A 48 -13.04 -2.40 6.09
CA GLY A 48 -13.50 -2.25 7.47
C GLY A 48 -12.47 -1.62 8.41
N ARG A 49 -11.41 -1.02 7.89
CA ARG A 49 -10.39 -0.27 8.64
C ARG A 49 -10.12 1.06 7.92
N GLY A 50 -9.61 2.06 8.63
CA GLY A 50 -9.27 3.35 8.03
C GLY A 50 -8.23 3.22 6.93
N ASP A 51 -8.36 4.03 5.89
CA ASP A 51 -7.43 4.07 4.76
C ASP A 51 -6.10 4.75 5.14
N VAL A 52 -5.02 4.34 4.50
CA VAL A 52 -3.73 5.01 4.55
C VAL A 52 -3.53 5.76 3.24
N THR A 53 -3.57 7.08 3.35
CA THR A 53 -3.07 7.96 2.30
C THR A 53 -1.74 8.52 2.79
N PRO A 54 -0.62 8.29 2.07
CA PRO A 54 0.64 8.95 2.38
C PRO A 54 0.39 10.46 2.42
N SER A 55 0.75 11.09 3.53
CA SER A 55 0.69 12.55 3.67
C SER A 55 1.34 13.17 2.43
N SER A 56 0.55 13.86 1.61
CA SER A 56 1.01 14.46 0.36
C SER A 56 1.93 15.64 0.65
N ASN A 57 3.18 15.36 1.02
CA ASN A 57 4.17 16.41 1.14
C ASN A 57 4.73 16.72 -0.25
N GLY A 58 4.06 17.66 -0.91
CA GLY A 58 4.50 18.40 -2.08
C GLY A 58 4.50 17.61 -3.38
N HIS A 59 3.44 17.72 -4.18
CA HIS A 59 3.45 17.88 -5.65
C HIS A 59 2.06 18.39 -6.07
N ARG A 60 1.59 19.46 -5.42
CA ARG A 60 0.45 20.23 -5.90
C ARG A 60 1.00 21.19 -6.97
N GLY A 61 0.82 20.81 -8.23
CA GLY A 61 0.84 21.68 -9.41
C GLY A 61 2.03 22.62 -9.62
N SER A 62 2.87 22.31 -10.62
CA SER A 62 3.45 23.35 -11.48
C SER A 62 3.51 22.80 -12.91
N ARG A 63 2.60 23.34 -13.73
CA ARG A 63 2.40 23.16 -15.18
C ARG A 63 1.56 21.98 -15.64
#